data_AF-A0A1F8RHX5-F1
#
_entry.id   AF-A0A1F8RHX5-F1
#
_cell.length_a   1.000
_cell.length_b   1.000
_cell.length_c   1.000
_cell.angle_alpha   90.00
_cell.angle_beta   90.00
_cell.angle_gamma   90.00
#
_symmetry.space_group_name_H-M   'P 1'
#
loop_
_entity.id
_entity.type
_entity.pdbx_description
1 polymer ?
#
loop_
_entity_poly.entity_id
_entity_poly.type
_entity_poly.pdbx_seq_one_letter_code
_entity_poly.pdbx_strand_id
1 'polypeptide(L)'
;MTGSVLLEDGRCCVGGIEGSTVNIKVTFEAQSLAGEVTDMRVARTGGGGKCLTESEMNTVPWETLAAEKTYPFGGIPINWIGWDVSVQYRDTQGNLSPVYCDDISVEGMPRPPTAATP
;
A
#
# COMPACT_ATOMS: atom_id res chain seq x y z
N MET A 1 -7.04 -6.12 19.48
CA MET A 1 -5.89 -6.02 18.56
C MET A 1 -5.85 -4.62 17.99
N THR A 2 -4.66 -4.03 17.86
CA THR A 2 -4.43 -2.73 17.23
C THR A 2 -3.34 -2.87 16.17
N GLY A 3 -3.36 -2.03 15.15
CA GLY A 3 -2.32 -2.00 14.13
C GLY A 3 -2.37 -0.73 13.29
N SER A 4 -1.49 -0.66 12.31
CA SER A 4 -1.35 0.44 11.37
C SER A 4 -0.78 -0.07 10.05
N VAL A 5 -0.97 0.71 9.00
CA VAL A 5 -0.23 0.63 7.74
C VAL A 5 0.24 2.03 7.43
N LEU A 6 1.47 2.17 6.94
CA LEU A 6 2.06 3.46 6.63
C LEU A 6 2.80 3.39 5.31
N LEU A 7 2.39 4.20 4.33
CA LEU A 7 3.05 4.35 3.05
C LEU A 7 4.15 5.41 3.17
N GLU A 8 5.35 5.09 2.68
CA GLU A 8 6.46 6.04 2.51
C GLU A 8 6.78 6.87 3.77
N ASP A 9 6.74 6.22 4.92
CA ASP A 9 6.99 6.85 6.23
C ASP A 9 6.04 8.03 6.51
N GLY A 10 4.81 8.00 5.98
CA GLY A 10 3.77 9.02 6.18
C GLY A 10 3.89 10.23 5.27
N ARG A 11 4.61 10.10 4.15
CA ARG A 11 4.62 11.13 3.10
C ARG A 11 3.26 11.24 2.42
N CYS A 12 2.88 12.45 2.06
CA CYS A 12 1.66 12.67 1.27
C CYS A 12 1.77 12.19 -0.18
N CYS A 13 3.00 12.08 -0.71
CA CYS A 13 3.21 11.78 -2.11
C CYS A 13 4.54 11.14 -2.47
N VAL A 14 4.54 10.48 -3.63
CA VAL A 14 5.73 10.03 -4.36
C VAL A 14 5.68 10.55 -5.79
N GLY A 15 6.81 11.05 -6.28
CA GLY A 15 6.94 11.60 -7.63
C GLY A 15 7.68 10.64 -8.56
N GLY A 16 7.28 10.62 -9.83
CA GLY A 16 7.97 9.88 -10.88
C GLY A 16 7.79 10.52 -12.26
N ILE A 17 8.47 9.94 -13.25
CA ILE A 17 8.35 10.38 -14.65
C ILE A 17 7.22 9.58 -15.32
N GLU A 18 6.48 10.22 -16.22
CA GLU A 18 5.45 9.55 -17.03
C GLU A 18 5.96 8.21 -17.62
N GLY A 19 5.18 7.15 -17.40
CA GLY A 19 5.45 5.80 -17.89
C GLY A 19 6.55 5.05 -17.15
N SER A 20 7.21 5.68 -16.17
CA SER A 20 8.18 5.00 -15.31
C SER A 20 7.50 4.17 -14.21
N THR A 21 8.32 3.52 -13.38
CA THR A 21 7.88 2.80 -12.19
C THR A 21 8.50 3.43 -10.96
N VAL A 22 7.71 3.65 -9.92
CA VAL A 22 8.17 3.99 -8.58
C VAL A 22 7.95 2.80 -7.65
N ASN A 23 8.85 2.63 -6.69
CA ASN A 23 8.72 1.62 -5.66
C ASN A 23 8.18 2.31 -4.40
N ILE A 24 7.01 1.88 -3.94
CA ILE A 24 6.33 2.44 -2.77
C ILE A 24 6.57 1.50 -1.60
N LYS A 25 7.26 2.00 -0.57
CA LYS A 25 7.49 1.30 0.69
C LYS A 25 6.26 1.38 1.57
N VAL A 26 5.91 0.25 2.19
CA VAL A 26 4.78 0.12 3.10
C VAL A 26 5.24 -0.56 4.37
N THR A 27 5.01 0.09 5.49
CA THR A 27 5.33 -0.41 6.84
C THR A 27 4.05 -0.91 7.51
N PHE A 28 4.14 -2.06 8.17
CA PHE A 28 3.03 -2.72 8.86
C PHE A 28 3.39 -2.93 10.31
N GLU A 29 2.51 -2.49 11.21
CA GLU A 29 2.66 -2.74 12.65
C GLU A 29 1.35 -3.25 13.22
N ALA A 30 1.43 -4.23 14.12
CA ALA A 30 0.27 -4.76 14.82
C ALA A 30 0.66 -5.37 16.16
N GLN A 31 -0.25 -5.27 17.12
CA GLN A 31 -0.12 -5.82 18.47
C GLN A 31 -1.45 -6.40 18.94
N SER A 32 -1.39 -7.52 19.66
CA SER A 32 -2.55 -8.13 20.32
C SER A 32 -2.19 -8.53 21.74
N LEU A 33 -3.13 -8.35 22.68
CA LEU A 33 -2.97 -8.81 24.06
C LEU A 33 -3.31 -10.30 24.21
N ALA A 34 -3.92 -10.92 23.19
CA ALA A 34 -4.37 -12.30 23.23
C ALA A 34 -3.33 -13.30 22.67
N GLY A 35 -2.35 -12.81 21.89
CA GLY A 35 -1.32 -13.64 21.26
C GLY A 35 -0.43 -12.82 20.32
N GLU A 36 0.59 -13.47 19.76
CA GLU A 36 1.45 -12.85 18.75
C GLU A 36 0.67 -12.65 17.44
N VAL A 37 0.90 -11.51 16.77
CA VAL A 37 0.37 -11.27 15.43
C VAL A 37 1.29 -11.93 14.41
N THR A 38 0.81 -12.98 13.76
CA THR A 38 1.64 -13.80 12.87
C THR A 38 1.25 -13.66 11.40
N ASP A 39 0.01 -13.27 11.12
CA ASP A 39 -0.50 -13.18 9.77
C ASP A 39 -1.09 -11.80 9.48
N MET A 40 -1.03 -11.43 8.19
CA MET A 40 -1.72 -10.28 7.64
C MET A 40 -2.33 -10.64 6.29
N ARG A 41 -3.30 -9.86 5.83
CA ARG A 41 -3.75 -9.87 4.44
C ARG A 41 -3.74 -8.45 3.92
N VAL A 42 -3.15 -8.25 2.75
CA VAL A 42 -2.88 -6.93 2.19
C VAL A 42 -3.50 -6.83 0.80
N ALA A 43 -4.26 -5.76 0.58
CA ALA A 43 -4.79 -5.41 -0.73
C ALA A 43 -4.35 -4.00 -1.11
N ARG A 44 -4.18 -3.78 -2.42
CA ARG A 44 -3.74 -2.52 -3.01
C ARG A 44 -4.76 -2.09 -4.02
N THR A 45 -5.21 -0.85 -3.95
CA THR A 45 -6.07 -0.24 -4.96
C THR A 45 -5.33 0.95 -5.56
N GLY A 46 -5.33 1.04 -6.89
CA GLY A 46 -4.75 2.18 -7.60
C GLY A 46 -5.74 2.73 -8.59
N GLY A 47 -5.53 3.97 -9.04
CA GLY A 47 -6.40 4.54 -10.08
C GLY A 47 -7.54 5.39 -9.57
N GLY A 48 -7.43 5.98 -8.37
CA GLY A 48 -8.59 6.55 -7.68
C GLY A 48 -9.43 5.47 -7.00
N GLY A 49 -8.74 4.47 -6.45
CA GLY A 49 -9.33 3.44 -5.62
C GLY A 49 -9.83 3.99 -4.28
N LYS A 50 -10.17 3.07 -3.38
CA LYS A 50 -10.54 3.39 -2.01
C LYS A 50 -10.00 2.31 -1.08
N CYS A 51 -9.85 2.67 0.18
CA CYS A 51 -9.73 1.71 1.27
C CYS A 51 -10.82 0.63 1.19
N LEU A 52 -10.40 -0.62 1.29
CA LEU A 52 -11.31 -1.76 1.25
C LEU A 52 -12.03 -1.94 2.60
N THR A 53 -13.26 -2.41 2.52
CA THR A 53 -14.07 -2.83 3.67
C THR A 53 -13.66 -4.22 4.16
N GLU A 54 -14.08 -4.59 5.37
CA GLU A 54 -13.89 -5.94 5.91
C GLU A 54 -14.43 -7.04 4.98
N SER A 55 -15.59 -6.78 4.35
CA SER A 55 -16.22 -7.71 3.42
C SER A 55 -15.36 -7.94 2.16
N GLU A 56 -14.80 -6.86 1.59
CA GLU A 56 -13.91 -6.96 0.43
C GLU A 56 -12.61 -7.69 0.81
N MET A 57 -12.04 -7.38 1.98
CA MET A 57 -10.84 -8.03 2.49
C MET A 57 -11.04 -9.53 2.75
N ASN A 58 -12.28 -10.02 2.96
CA ASN A 58 -12.56 -11.45 3.16
C ASN A 58 -12.11 -12.36 2.03
N THR A 59 -11.96 -11.82 0.82
CA THR A 59 -11.50 -12.55 -0.35
C THR A 59 -9.98 -12.50 -0.56
N VAL A 60 -9.28 -11.66 0.21
CA VAL A 60 -7.83 -11.47 0.11
C VAL A 60 -7.12 -12.59 0.89
N PRO A 61 -6.16 -13.28 0.26
CA PRO A 61 -5.44 -14.37 0.92
C PRO A 61 -4.61 -13.85 2.10
N TRP A 62 -4.53 -14.67 3.14
CA TRP A 62 -3.61 -14.46 4.27
C TRP A 62 -2.17 -14.77 3.84
N GLU A 63 -1.24 -13.99 4.37
CA GLU A 63 0.20 -14.18 4.29
C GLU A 63 0.84 -13.97 5.66
N THR A 64 2.07 -14.44 5.85
CA THR A 64 2.83 -14.18 7.07
C THR A 64 3.06 -12.67 7.22
N LEU A 65 2.91 -12.16 8.44
CA LEU A 65 3.21 -10.77 8.76
C LEU A 65 4.65 -10.43 8.36
N ALA A 66 4.78 -9.48 7.45
CA ALA A 66 6.04 -8.85 7.11
C ALA A 66 5.96 -7.39 7.55
N ALA A 67 6.89 -6.95 8.41
CA ALA A 67 6.89 -5.59 8.94
C ALA A 67 7.05 -4.52 7.85
N GLU A 68 7.62 -4.89 6.70
CA GLU A 68 7.79 -4.00 5.56
C GLU A 68 7.58 -4.76 4.24
N LYS A 69 6.92 -4.11 3.27
CA LYS A 69 6.88 -4.56 1.88
C LYS A 69 7.10 -3.38 0.94
N THR A 70 7.66 -3.65 -0.22
CA THR A 70 7.80 -2.67 -1.30
C THR A 70 6.96 -3.10 -2.48
N TYR A 71 6.16 -2.19 -3.02
CA TYR A 71 5.29 -2.46 -4.16
C TYR A 71 5.64 -1.57 -5.36
N PRO A 72 5.83 -2.14 -6.55
CA PRO A 72 6.02 -1.35 -7.75
C PRO A 72 4.68 -0.73 -8.19
N PHE A 73 4.69 0.57 -8.41
CA PHE A 73 3.63 1.30 -9.10
C PHE A 73 4.17 1.71 -10.48
N GLY A 74 3.75 0.98 -11.50
CA GLY A 74 4.20 1.19 -12.89
C GLY A 74 3.20 2.00 -13.71
N GLY A 75 3.68 2.59 -14.79
CA GLY A 75 2.83 3.32 -15.73
C GLY A 75 2.29 4.62 -15.15
N ILE A 76 3.15 5.36 -14.43
CA ILE A 76 2.80 6.63 -13.81
C ILE A 76 2.16 7.57 -14.86
N PRO A 77 0.92 8.03 -14.66
CA PRO A 77 0.28 8.97 -15.57
C PRO A 77 0.87 10.36 -15.41
N ILE A 78 0.69 11.25 -16.39
CA ILE A 78 0.84 12.68 -16.13
C ILE A 78 -0.30 13.10 -15.18
N ASN A 79 0.03 13.90 -14.15
CA ASN A 79 -0.82 14.33 -13.02
C ASN A 79 -0.79 13.42 -11.77
N TRP A 80 -1.74 13.65 -10.87
CA TRP A 80 -1.89 13.00 -9.57
C TRP A 80 -2.86 11.83 -9.64
N ILE A 81 -2.49 10.70 -9.03
CA ILE A 81 -3.36 9.54 -8.90
C ILE A 81 -3.25 8.95 -7.48
N GLY A 82 -4.40 8.61 -6.89
CA GLY A 82 -4.46 7.96 -5.59
C GLY A 82 -4.07 6.49 -5.67
N TRP A 83 -3.33 6.04 -4.65
CA TRP A 83 -2.98 4.65 -4.42
C TRP A 83 -3.11 4.32 -2.94
N ASP A 84 -3.91 3.29 -2.64
CA ASP A 84 -4.28 2.90 -1.29
C ASP A 84 -3.77 1.50 -0.96
N VAL A 85 -3.42 1.29 0.31
CA VAL A 85 -3.12 -0.03 0.86
C VAL A 85 -4.05 -0.29 2.03
N SER A 86 -4.79 -1.39 1.97
CA SER A 86 -5.60 -1.90 3.07
C SER A 86 -4.97 -3.16 3.64
N VAL A 87 -4.95 -3.27 4.97
CA VAL A 87 -4.43 -4.43 5.70
C VAL A 87 -5.38 -4.87 6.81
N GLN A 88 -5.45 -6.17 7.03
CA GLN A 88 -6.03 -6.74 8.23
C GLN A 88 -5.08 -7.76 8.83
N TYR A 89 -5.02 -7.81 10.16
CA TYR A 89 -4.11 -8.64 10.92
C TYR A 89 -4.84 -9.78 11.62
N ARG A 90 -4.12 -10.88 11.87
CA ARG A 90 -4.58 -12.02 12.64
C ARG A 90 -3.51 -12.52 13.61
N ASP A 91 -3.93 -12.79 14.84
CA ASP A 91 -3.06 -13.39 15.87
C ASP A 91 -3.13 -14.91 15.89
N THR A 92 -2.24 -15.52 16.67
CA THR A 92 -2.17 -16.97 16.86
C THR A 92 -3.43 -17.59 17.45
N GLN A 93 -4.31 -16.80 18.07
CA GLN A 93 -5.60 -17.23 18.60
C GLN A 93 -6.74 -17.08 17.58
N GLY A 94 -6.44 -16.57 16.38
CA GLY A 94 -7.40 -16.35 15.31
C GLY A 94 -8.22 -15.06 15.43
N ASN A 95 -7.89 -14.17 16.38
CA ASN A 95 -8.57 -12.88 16.47
C ASN A 95 -8.16 -12.00 15.30
N LEU A 96 -9.12 -11.25 14.77
CA LEU A 96 -8.90 -10.32 13.65
C LEU A 96 -8.86 -8.87 14.16
N SER A 97 -8.01 -8.04 13.55
CA SER A 97 -8.13 -6.59 13.69
C SER A 97 -9.28 -6.04 12.85
N PRO A 98 -9.69 -4.78 13.05
CA PRO A 98 -10.33 -4.00 11.99
C PRO A 98 -9.43 -3.91 10.75
N VAL A 99 -9.99 -3.48 9.61
CA VAL A 99 -9.16 -3.12 8.45
C VAL A 99 -8.53 -1.75 8.68
N TYR A 100 -7.21 -1.68 8.55
CA TYR A 100 -6.46 -0.43 8.51
C TYR A 100 -6.17 -0.07 7.07
N CYS A 101 -6.11 1.22 6.79
CA CYS A 101 -5.82 1.73 5.46
C CYS A 101 -4.99 2.99 5.54
N ASP A 102 -4.13 3.17 4.56
CA ASP A 102 -3.41 4.39 4.30
C ASP A 102 -3.33 4.60 2.79
N ASP A 103 -3.20 5.86 2.38
CA ASP A 103 -3.21 6.29 0.99
C ASP A 103 -2.06 7.24 0.68
N ILE A 104 -1.61 7.21 -0.57
CA ILE A 104 -0.58 8.13 -1.06
C ILE A 104 -0.96 8.63 -2.44
N SER A 105 -0.59 9.88 -2.72
CA SER A 105 -0.73 10.45 -4.05
C SER A 105 0.53 10.21 -4.88
N VAL A 106 0.39 9.56 -6.02
CA VAL A 106 1.49 9.38 -6.99
C VAL A 106 1.42 10.49 -8.02
N GLU A 107 2.45 11.33 -8.09
CA GLU A 107 2.56 12.42 -9.05
C GLU A 107 3.47 12.03 -10.23
N GLY A 108 2.97 12.19 -11.45
CA GLY A 108 3.78 12.05 -12.65
C GLY A 108 4.08 13.38 -13.33
N MET A 109 5.36 13.61 -13.57
CA MET A 109 5.85 14.69 -14.41
C MET A 109 6.07 14.23 -15.87
N PRO A 110 5.90 15.12 -16.86
CA PRO A 110 6.17 14.80 -18.25
C PRO A 110 7.60 14.27 -18.45
N ARG A 111 7.76 13.33 -19.38
CA ARG A 111 9.10 12.92 -19.83
C ARG A 111 9.84 14.11 -20.42
N PRO A 112 11.14 14.30 -20.09
CA PRO A 112 11.96 15.26 -20.79
C PRO A 112 11.94 14.97 -22.30
N PRO A 113 12.01 15.99 -23.16
CA PRO A 113 12.13 15.78 -24.59
C PRO A 113 13.37 14.92 -24.88
N THR A 114 13.20 13.84 -25.62
CA THR A 114 14.34 13.08 -26.13
C THR A 114 15.10 13.98 -27.09
N ALA A 115 16.38 14.27 -26.82
CA ALA A 115 17.20 15.02 -27.76
C ALA A 115 17.22 14.26 -29.10
N ALA A 116 16.78 14.90 -30.18
CA ALA A 116 16.92 14.35 -31.51
C ALA A 116 18.43 14.20 -31.78
N THR A 117 18.89 12.98 -32.02
CA THR A 117 20.26 12.77 -32.51
C THR A 117 20.31 13.35 -33.93
N PRO A 118 21.26 14.26 -34.23
CA PRO A 118 21.37 14.90 -35.54
C PRO A 118 21.72 13.92 -36.66
#